data_AF-A0A3D0LUK1-F1
#
_entry.id   AF-A0A3D0LUK1-F1
#
_cell.length_a   1.000
_cell.length_b   1.000
_cell.length_c   1.000
_cell.angle_alpha   90.00
_cell.angle_beta   90.00
_cell.angle_gamma   90.00
#
_symmetry.space_group_name_H-M   'P 1'
#
loop_
_entity.id
_entity.type
_entity.pdbx_description
1 polymer ?
#
loop_
_entity_poly.entity_id
_entity_poly.type
_entity_poly.pdbx_seq_one_letter_code
_entity_poly.pdbx_strand_id
1 'polypeptide(L)'
;MEPNSPEPAPFAVKDCALIALATGRQAHNPRAIRSRLLRIHPGGIFYHFWGGLLNSRLEEREYNNDFASWRRHAVRDAVLGERLAVIDPVGFAGLEPLRQEPWWR
;
A
#
# COMPACT_ATOMS: atom_id res chain seq x y z
N MET A 1 -24.52 -19.65 -39.04
CA MET A 1 -24.05 -18.26 -39.10
C MET A 1 -24.27 -17.71 -37.70
N GLU A 2 -23.24 -17.84 -36.86
CA GLU A 2 -23.33 -17.45 -35.44
C GLU A 2 -23.54 -15.93 -35.33
N PRO A 3 -24.42 -15.47 -34.44
CA PRO A 3 -24.75 -14.05 -34.32
C PRO A 3 -23.61 -13.29 -33.65
N ASN A 4 -23.09 -12.31 -34.40
CA ASN A 4 -22.46 -11.06 -33.99
C ASN A 4 -22.01 -10.98 -32.51
N SER A 5 -20.76 -11.34 -32.24
CA SER A 5 -20.13 -11.02 -30.95
C SER A 5 -19.97 -9.50 -30.81
N PRO A 6 -20.21 -8.90 -29.64
CA PRO A 6 -20.07 -7.46 -29.46
C PRO A 6 -18.62 -7.03 -29.75
N GLU A 7 -18.45 -5.94 -30.50
CA GLU A 7 -17.12 -5.36 -30.72
C GLU A 7 -16.50 -4.99 -29.37
N PRO A 8 -15.21 -5.30 -29.15
CA PRO A 8 -14.54 -4.97 -27.90
C PRO A 8 -14.48 -3.46 -27.73
N ALA A 9 -14.87 -2.98 -26.54
CA ALA A 9 -14.77 -1.57 -26.21
C ALA A 9 -13.32 -1.06 -26.37
N PRO A 10 -13.11 0.18 -26.85
CA PRO A 10 -11.78 0.74 -27.02
C PRO A 10 -11.04 0.86 -25.69
N PHE A 11 -9.73 0.56 -25.71
CA PHE A 11 -8.86 0.74 -24.54
C PHE A 11 -8.58 2.23 -24.30
N ALA A 12 -8.86 2.72 -23.10
CA ALA A 12 -8.62 4.11 -22.71
C ALA A 12 -7.46 4.22 -21.71
N VAL A 13 -6.42 4.98 -22.08
CA VAL A 13 -5.35 5.38 -21.16
C VAL A 13 -5.85 6.54 -20.30
N LYS A 14 -5.63 6.47 -18.99
CA LYS A 14 -6.05 7.49 -18.02
C LYS A 14 -4.85 7.93 -17.18
N ASP A 15 -4.84 9.19 -16.79
CA ASP A 15 -3.89 9.79 -15.85
C ASP A 15 -4.59 10.10 -14.51
N CYS A 16 -3.82 10.16 -13.43
CA CYS A 16 -4.26 10.63 -12.13
C CYS A 16 -3.10 11.31 -11.38
N ALA A 17 -3.43 12.35 -10.59
CA ALA A 17 -2.50 12.94 -9.64
C ALA A 17 -2.80 12.44 -8.22
N LEU A 18 -1.76 12.07 -7.49
CA LEU A 18 -1.87 11.67 -6.09
C LEU A 18 -1.82 12.90 -5.17
N ILE A 19 -2.88 13.12 -4.38
CA ILE A 19 -2.91 14.17 -3.36
C ILE A 19 -2.73 13.53 -1.98
N ALA A 20 -1.62 13.83 -1.32
CA ALA A 20 -1.35 13.37 0.04
C ALA A 20 -2.12 14.23 1.05
N LEU A 21 -2.96 13.60 1.87
CA LEU A 21 -3.70 14.25 2.96
C LEU A 21 -3.17 13.78 4.31
N ALA A 22 -2.79 14.71 5.16
CA ALA A 22 -2.41 14.42 6.53
C ALA A 22 -3.65 14.00 7.34
N THR A 23 -3.69 12.73 7.78
CA THR A 23 -4.86 12.19 8.51
C THR A 23 -4.86 12.52 10.01
N GLY A 24 -3.80 13.13 10.53
CA GLY A 24 -3.59 13.38 11.96
C GLY A 24 -3.37 12.10 12.80
N ARG A 25 -3.28 10.92 12.18
CA ARG A 25 -3.09 9.65 12.87
C ARG A 25 -1.61 9.29 12.93
N GLN A 26 -1.10 8.98 14.12
CA GLN A 26 0.30 8.61 14.35
C GLN A 26 0.42 7.30 15.10
N ALA A 27 1.42 6.47 14.79
CA ALA A 27 1.68 5.20 15.45
C ALA A 27 3.16 5.08 15.86
N HIS A 28 3.39 4.80 17.15
CA HIS A 28 4.74 4.72 17.73
C HIS A 28 5.19 3.29 18.04
N ASN A 29 4.30 2.30 17.86
CA ASN A 29 4.62 0.90 18.10
C ASN A 29 3.76 -0.02 17.21
N PRO A 30 4.16 -1.30 17.02
CA PRO A 30 3.45 -2.25 16.16
C PRO A 30 1.96 -2.40 16.48
N ARG A 31 1.63 -2.49 17.77
CA ARG A 31 0.24 -2.61 18.24
C ARG A 31 -0.60 -1.39 17.81
N ALA A 32 -0.02 -0.20 17.85
CA ALA A 32 -0.66 1.04 17.43
C ALA A 32 -0.85 1.11 15.91
N ILE A 33 0.10 0.60 15.11
CA ILE A 33 -0.07 0.47 13.65
C ILE A 33 -1.23 -0.47 13.35
N ARG A 34 -1.23 -1.67 13.94
CA ARG A 34 -2.30 -2.65 13.70
C ARG A 34 -3.67 -2.06 13.98
N SER A 35 -3.86 -1.46 15.15
CA SER A 35 -5.17 -0.92 15.55
C SER A 35 -5.64 0.20 14.62
N ARG A 36 -4.71 0.94 14.01
CA ARG A 36 -5.01 1.98 13.03
C ARG A 36 -5.28 1.40 11.65
N LEU A 37 -4.50 0.45 11.17
CA LEU A 37 -4.70 -0.21 9.87
C LEU A 37 -6.12 -0.76 9.73
N LEU A 38 -6.66 -1.34 10.81
CA LEU A 38 -8.03 -1.85 10.87
C LEU A 38 -9.13 -0.77 10.77
N ARG A 39 -8.79 0.52 10.91
CA ARG A 39 -9.76 1.64 11.04
C ARG A 39 -9.48 2.83 10.13
N ILE A 40 -8.36 2.86 9.41
CA ILE A 40 -8.05 3.97 8.50
C ILE A 40 -8.79 3.79 7.18
N HIS A 41 -8.99 4.89 6.47
CA HIS A 41 -9.44 4.83 5.09
C HIS A 41 -8.46 4.00 4.24
N PRO A 42 -8.92 3.12 3.33
CA PRO A 42 -8.06 2.33 2.44
C PRO A 42 -7.00 3.14 1.70
N GLY A 43 -7.33 4.38 1.31
CA GLY A 43 -6.39 5.29 0.67
C GLY A 43 -5.11 5.57 1.49
N GLY A 44 -5.15 5.47 2.81
CA GLY A 44 -3.93 5.57 3.63
C GLY A 44 -3.03 4.36 3.49
N ILE A 45 -3.61 3.15 3.36
CA ILE A 45 -2.85 1.93 3.06
C ILE A 45 -2.25 2.01 1.66
N PHE A 46 -3.07 2.41 0.68
CA PHE A 46 -2.62 2.63 -0.69
C PHE A 46 -1.42 3.57 -0.75
N TYR A 47 -1.52 4.73 -0.10
CA TYR A 47 -0.45 5.73 -0.08
C TYR A 47 0.86 5.18 0.49
N HIS A 48 0.81 4.42 1.57
CA HIS A 48 2.03 3.89 2.20
C HIS A 48 2.65 2.70 1.45
N PHE A 49 1.91 2.02 0.57
CA PHE A 49 2.45 1.00 -0.33
C PHE A 49 2.97 1.59 -1.65
N TRP A 50 2.20 2.46 -2.31
CA TRP A 50 2.52 2.93 -3.67
C TRP A 50 2.77 4.43 -3.81
N GLY A 51 2.51 5.22 -2.78
CA GLY A 51 2.59 6.68 -2.87
C GLY A 51 3.98 7.20 -3.25
N GLY A 52 5.04 6.46 -2.91
CA GLY A 52 6.39 6.80 -3.36
C GLY A 52 6.76 6.29 -4.76
N LEU A 53 5.95 5.45 -5.42
CA LEU A 53 6.11 5.16 -6.86
C LEU A 53 5.49 6.28 -7.72
N LEU A 54 4.44 6.91 -7.21
CA LEU A 54 3.72 8.00 -7.86
C LEU A 54 4.32 9.38 -7.59
N ASN A 55 5.30 9.46 -6.68
CA ASN A 55 5.95 10.69 -6.31
C ASN A 55 7.42 10.62 -6.75
N SER A 56 7.83 11.56 -7.60
CA SER A 56 9.22 11.70 -8.06
C SER A 56 10.12 12.12 -6.90
N ARG A 57 10.55 11.16 -6.09
CA ARG A 57 11.57 11.37 -5.07
C ARG A 57 12.93 11.03 -5.67
N LEU A 58 13.91 11.91 -5.43
CA LEU A 58 15.28 11.76 -5.94
C LEU A 58 16.12 10.74 -5.13
N GLU A 59 15.54 10.14 -4.09
CA GLU A 59 16.24 9.23 -3.19
C GLU A 59 15.95 7.76 -3.55
N GLU A 60 17.00 6.95 -3.55
CA GLU A 60 16.91 5.51 -3.69
C GLU A 60 16.28 4.93 -2.42
N ARG A 61 15.13 4.25 -2.57
CA ARG A 61 14.40 3.70 -1.43
C ARG A 61 15.03 2.37 -1.01
N GLU A 62 15.48 2.27 0.24
CA GLU A 62 15.88 0.98 0.85
C GLU A 62 14.71 -0.03 0.84
N TYR A 63 13.47 0.47 1.02
CA TYR A 63 12.25 -0.33 1.01
C TYR A 63 11.19 0.22 0.07
N ASN A 64 10.51 -0.67 -0.64
CA ASN A 64 9.45 -0.35 -1.59
C ASN A 64 8.18 0.25 -0.95
N ASN A 65 7.97 0.03 0.36
CA ASN A 65 6.81 0.54 1.09
C ASN A 65 7.21 1.17 2.44
N ASP A 66 6.37 2.08 2.91
CA ASP A 66 6.64 2.86 4.12
C ASP A 66 6.53 2.01 5.39
N PHE A 67 5.73 0.92 5.39
CA PHE A 67 5.57 0.05 6.55
C PHE A 67 6.84 -0.75 6.86
N ALA A 68 7.51 -1.26 5.82
CA ALA A 68 8.79 -1.95 5.91
C ALA A 68 9.89 -1.02 6.45
N SER A 69 10.01 0.17 5.85
CA SER A 69 10.95 1.21 6.32
C SER A 69 10.67 1.61 7.78
N TRP A 70 9.40 1.83 8.14
CA TRP A 70 9.03 2.14 9.52
C TRP A 70 9.39 1.01 10.49
N ARG A 71 9.15 -0.27 10.13
CA ARG A 71 9.47 -1.41 10.98
C ARG A 71 10.97 -1.53 11.21
N ARG A 72 11.77 -1.32 10.16
CA ARG A 72 13.24 -1.29 10.24
C ARG A 72 13.76 -0.17 11.13
N HIS A 73 13.37 1.09 10.87
CA HIS A 73 14.04 2.24 11.49
C HIS A 73 13.38 2.71 12.78
N ALA A 74 12.05 2.75 12.83
CA ALA A 74 11.33 3.27 14.00
C ALA A 74 11.20 2.21 15.11
N VAL A 75 10.99 0.94 14.73
CA VAL A 75 10.84 -0.17 15.68
C VAL A 75 12.15 -0.96 15.86
N ARG A 76 13.17 -0.70 15.03
CA ARG A 76 14.48 -1.39 15.06
C ARG A 76 14.37 -2.90 14.79
N ASP A 77 13.37 -3.30 14.01
CA ASP A 77 13.08 -4.71 13.68
C ASP A 77 13.34 -4.97 12.19
N ALA A 78 14.58 -5.35 11.90
CA ALA A 78 15.04 -5.64 10.55
C ALA A 78 14.31 -6.82 9.92
N VAL A 79 14.09 -7.91 10.67
CA VAL A 79 13.51 -9.14 10.15
C VAL A 79 12.08 -8.92 9.68
N LEU A 80 11.27 -8.22 10.47
CA LEU A 80 9.92 -7.87 10.04
C LEU A 80 9.92 -6.77 8.97
N GLY A 81 10.90 -5.86 8.96
CA GLY A 81 11.10 -4.92 7.85
C GLY A 81 11.23 -5.63 6.51
N GLU A 82 12.15 -6.60 6.40
CA GLU A 82 12.33 -7.41 5.17
C GLU A 82 11.06 -8.19 4.79
N ARG A 83 10.40 -8.80 5.77
CA ARG A 83 9.15 -9.54 5.51
C ARG A 83 8.02 -8.65 5.01
N LEU A 84 7.95 -7.40 5.47
CA LEU A 84 6.97 -6.43 4.97
C LEU A 84 7.36 -5.90 3.58
N ALA A 85 8.65 -5.90 3.23
CA ALA A 85 9.15 -5.44 1.93
C ALA A 85 8.71 -6.36 0.78
N VAL A 86 8.57 -7.66 1.04
CA VAL A 86 8.15 -8.64 0.02
C VAL A 86 6.63 -8.71 -0.19
N ILE A 87 5.84 -7.96 0.58
CA ILE A 87 4.38 -7.96 0.43
C ILE A 87 3.99 -7.23 -0.84
N ASP A 88 3.32 -7.94 -1.74
CA ASP A 88 2.67 -7.37 -2.91
C ASP A 88 1.16 -7.24 -2.66
N PRO A 89 0.63 -6.00 -2.49
CA PRO A 89 -0.80 -5.81 -2.29
C PRO A 89 -1.66 -6.16 -3.50
N VAL A 90 -1.08 -6.28 -4.71
CA VAL A 90 -1.80 -6.67 -5.94
C VAL A 90 -2.28 -8.12 -5.85
N GLY A 91 -1.63 -8.96 -5.04
CA GLY A 91 -2.05 -10.33 -4.76
C GLY A 91 -3.37 -10.46 -3.99
N PHE A 92 -3.96 -9.35 -3.53
CA PHE A 92 -5.19 -9.34 -2.75
C PHE A 92 -6.36 -8.80 -3.58
N ALA A 93 -7.59 -9.26 -3.29
CA ALA A 93 -8.81 -8.73 -3.91
C ALA A 93 -9.12 -7.26 -3.57
N GLY A 94 -8.28 -6.63 -2.76
CA GLY A 94 -8.37 -5.24 -2.35
C GLY A 94 -7.61 -4.96 -1.05
N LEU A 95 -7.71 -3.73 -0.58
CA LEU A 95 -7.03 -3.29 0.64
C LEU A 95 -7.72 -3.72 1.94
N GLU A 96 -8.99 -4.11 1.86
CA GLU A 96 -9.73 -4.61 3.03
C GLU A 96 -9.29 -6.02 3.43
N PRO A 97 -9.13 -6.99 2.52
CA PRO A 97 -8.46 -8.26 2.85
C PRO A 97 -7.03 -8.05 3.38
N LEU A 98 -6.23 -7.23 2.71
CA LEU A 98 -4.84 -6.97 3.07
C LEU A 98 -4.65 -6.51 4.53
N ARG A 99 -5.51 -5.61 5.03
CA ARG A 99 -5.39 -5.10 6.41
C ARG A 99 -5.80 -6.11 7.49
N GLN A 100 -6.47 -7.20 7.12
CA GLN A 100 -6.86 -8.25 8.08
C GLN A 100 -5.73 -9.26 8.32
N GLU A 101 -4.73 -9.27 7.46
CA GLU A 101 -3.65 -10.26 7.48
C GLU A 101 -2.84 -10.30 8.78
N PRO A 102 -2.54 -11.49 9.34
CA PRO A 102 -1.97 -11.61 10.68
C PRO A 102 -0.54 -11.11 10.83
N TRP A 103 0.17 -10.77 9.75
CA TRP A 103 1.57 -10.31 9.79
C TRP A 103 1.74 -8.86 10.26
N TRP A 104 0.64 -8.12 10.50
CA TRP A 104 0.70 -6.79 11.15
C TRP A 104 1.10 -6.84 12.65
N ARG A 105 1.49 -8.00 13.18
CA ARG A 105 1.82 -8.21 14.60
C ARG A 105 3.12 -7.54 15.04
#